data_AF-A0A6P8Z2B8-F1
#
_entry.id   AF-A0A6P8Z2B8-F1
#
_cell.length_a   1.000
_cell.length_b   1.000
_cell.length_c   1.000
_cell.angle_alpha   90.00
_cell.angle_beta   90.00
_cell.angle_gamma   90.00
#
_symmetry.space_group_name_H-M   'P 1'
#
loop_
_entity.id
_entity.type
_entity.pdbx_description
1 polymer ?
#
loop_
_entity_poly.entity_id
_entity_poly.type
_entity_poly.pdbx_seq_one_letter_code
_entity_poly.pdbx_strand_id
1 'polypeptide(L)'
;MVECRVRWSTTSAVKMPILEKGCLCCALDTCVKVQGFILTGAFVVIAVVDLVMLSVWLIPLEQNLSPQSDDFDRRAISTTKVVCIALLFCLVLWVVLGVLLLYGVYKKRRALMWPYMVVGVMNLLITTGLLVFYASSVNAQIANMFILIVILALQLWLILHVVSLYQKFGIEERAYEQQQQQQEE
;
A
#
# COMPACT_ATOMS: atom_id res chain seq x y z
N MET A 1 -30.13 9.72 -11.74
CA MET A 1 -29.25 9.96 -10.58
C MET A 1 -29.34 8.76 -9.66
N VAL A 2 -28.27 7.98 -9.51
CA VAL A 2 -28.22 6.88 -8.55
C VAL A 2 -27.88 7.50 -7.19
N GLU A 3 -28.83 7.55 -6.26
CA GLU A 3 -28.53 7.95 -4.88
C GLU A 3 -27.56 6.93 -4.27
N CYS A 4 -26.29 7.33 -4.17
CA CYS A 4 -25.27 6.62 -3.41
C CYS A 4 -25.53 6.83 -1.92
N ARG A 5 -26.60 6.22 -1.39
CA ARG A 5 -26.88 6.24 0.05
C ARG A 5 -25.84 5.37 0.75
N VAL A 6 -24.92 5.98 1.48
CA VAL A 6 -24.04 5.29 2.42
C VAL A 6 -24.93 4.70 3.50
N ARG A 7 -25.25 3.41 3.38
CA ARG A 7 -26.05 2.70 4.38
C ARG A 7 -25.11 2.24 5.47
N TRP A 8 -25.08 3.00 6.57
CA TRP A 8 -24.40 2.60 7.78
C TRP A 8 -25.24 1.51 8.46
N SER A 9 -24.77 0.26 8.47
CA SER A 9 -25.43 -0.81 9.25
C SER A 9 -24.95 -0.76 10.69
N THR A 10 -25.75 -0.17 11.58
CA THR A 10 -25.52 -0.14 13.02
C THR A 10 -26.10 -1.38 13.69
N THR A 11 -25.54 -2.55 13.39
CA THR A 11 -25.86 -3.76 14.17
C THR A 11 -24.76 -3.96 15.22
N SER A 12 -25.07 -3.57 16.47
CA SER A 12 -24.34 -3.85 17.73
C SER A 12 -23.23 -2.86 18.16
N ALA A 13 -23.17 -2.62 19.48
CA ALA A 13 -22.60 -1.45 20.17
C ALA A 13 -21.09 -1.13 19.99
N VAL A 14 -20.32 -1.96 19.29
CA VAL A 14 -18.90 -1.71 18.98
C VAL A 14 -18.56 -2.37 17.63
N LYS A 15 -19.27 -2.03 16.56
CA LYS A 15 -18.90 -2.43 15.20
C LYS A 15 -18.57 -1.19 14.39
N MET A 16 -17.33 -1.13 13.92
CA MET A 16 -16.94 -0.11 12.95
C MET A 16 -17.89 -0.18 11.76
N PRO A 17 -18.32 0.97 11.24
CA PRO A 17 -19.19 0.97 10.10
C PRO A 17 -18.54 0.34 8.87
N ILE A 18 -19.28 -0.52 8.18
CA ILE A 18 -18.83 -1.17 6.94
C ILE A 18 -19.36 -0.38 5.75
N LEU A 19 -18.49 0.01 4.82
CA LEU A 19 -18.91 0.62 3.56
C LEU A 19 -19.47 -0.46 2.61
N GLU A 20 -20.73 -0.32 2.21
CA GLU A 20 -21.33 -1.25 1.22
C GLU A 20 -20.95 -0.90 -0.23
N LYS A 21 -20.76 0.39 -0.52
CA LYS A 21 -20.45 0.92 -1.85
C LYS A 21 -19.15 1.71 -1.80
N GLY A 22 -18.32 1.53 -2.83
CA GLY A 22 -17.09 2.31 -2.99
C GLY A 22 -17.30 3.55 -3.85
N CYS A 23 -16.20 4.06 -4.43
CA CYS A 23 -16.23 5.16 -5.39
C CYS A 23 -17.21 4.89 -6.55
N LEU A 24 -17.89 5.93 -7.03
CA LEU A 24 -18.77 5.88 -8.21
C LEU A 24 -19.95 4.90 -8.10
N CYS A 25 -20.40 4.58 -6.88
CA CYS A 25 -21.46 3.61 -6.61
C CYS A 25 -21.17 2.17 -7.09
N CYS A 26 -19.91 1.85 -7.40
CA CYS A 26 -19.50 0.49 -7.70
C CYS A 26 -19.49 -0.38 -6.44
N ALA A 27 -19.63 -1.69 -6.63
CA ALA A 27 -19.48 -2.66 -5.55
C ALA A 27 -18.08 -2.53 -4.94
N LEU A 28 -17.98 -2.57 -3.61
CA LEU A 28 -16.71 -2.44 -2.88
C LEU A 28 -15.63 -3.42 -3.40
N ASP A 29 -16.03 -4.65 -3.72
CA ASP A 29 -15.16 -5.67 -4.30
C ASP A 29 -14.52 -5.20 -5.62
N THR A 30 -15.32 -4.64 -6.52
CA THR A 30 -14.83 -4.08 -7.80
C THR A 30 -13.89 -2.90 -7.55
N CYS A 31 -14.23 -2.00 -6.62
CA CYS A 31 -13.38 -0.86 -6.29
C CYS A 31 -12.01 -1.30 -5.76
N VAL A 32 -11.98 -2.25 -4.83
CA VAL A 32 -10.71 -2.75 -4.27
C VAL A 32 -9.90 -3.52 -5.33
N LYS A 33 -10.55 -4.26 -6.24
CA LYS A 33 -9.87 -4.90 -7.38
C LYS A 33 -9.21 -3.86 -8.29
N VAL A 34 -9.98 -2.87 -8.76
CA VAL A 34 -9.48 -1.80 -9.63
C VAL A 34 -8.34 -1.03 -8.95
N GLN A 35 -8.53 -0.69 -7.67
CA GLN A 35 -7.51 -0.06 -6.84
C GLN A 35 -6.23 -0.91 -6.75
N GLY A 36 -6.37 -2.22 -6.48
CA GLY A 36 -5.25 -3.15 -6.41
C GLY A 36 -4.49 -3.26 -7.72
N PHE A 37 -5.20 -3.31 -8.86
CA PHE A 37 -4.58 -3.34 -10.19
C PHE A 37 -3.83 -2.04 -10.50
N ILE A 38 -4.46 -0.89 -10.26
CA ILE A 38 -3.82 0.42 -10.49
C ILE A 38 -2.57 0.55 -9.61
N LEU A 39 -2.68 0.21 -8.33
CA LEU A 39 -1.58 0.33 -7.38
C LEU A 39 -0.41 -0.61 -7.75
N THR A 40 -0.72 -1.90 -7.99
CA THR A 40 0.30 -2.89 -8.37
C THR A 40 0.93 -2.54 -9.71
N GLY A 41 0.14 -2.14 -10.70
CA GLY A 41 0.64 -1.71 -12.00
C GLY A 41 1.55 -0.48 -11.90
N ALA A 42 1.14 0.54 -11.13
CA ALA A 42 1.95 1.72 -10.90
C ALA A 42 3.29 1.38 -10.22
N PHE A 43 3.28 0.54 -9.19
CA PHE A 43 4.52 0.11 -8.51
C PHE A 43 5.43 -0.74 -9.40
N VAL A 44 4.87 -1.59 -10.26
CA VAL A 44 5.66 -2.33 -11.26
C VAL A 44 6.32 -1.39 -12.25
N VAL A 45 5.59 -0.40 -12.77
CA VAL A 45 6.15 0.60 -13.70
C VAL A 45 7.26 1.40 -13.01
N ILE A 46 7.04 1.87 -11.78
CA ILE A 46 8.06 2.58 -10.99
C ILE A 46 9.29 1.69 -10.79
N ALA A 47 9.12 0.43 -10.40
CA ALA A 47 10.23 -0.49 -10.20
C ALA A 47 11.04 -0.73 -11.48
N VAL A 48 10.39 -0.83 -12.63
CA VAL A 48 11.07 -0.96 -13.93
C VAL A 48 11.82 0.33 -14.27
N VAL A 49 11.20 1.50 -14.10
CA VAL A 49 11.85 2.79 -14.35
C VAL A 49 13.06 2.98 -13.44
N ASP A 50 12.94 2.67 -12.15
CA ASP A 50 14.04 2.75 -11.19
C ASP A 50 15.16 1.78 -11.55
N LEU A 51 14.84 0.55 -11.95
CA LEU A 51 15.84 -0.41 -12.40
C LEU A 51 16.59 0.09 -13.64
N VAL A 52 15.87 0.66 -14.61
CA VAL A 52 16.48 1.26 -15.81
C VAL A 52 17.35 2.45 -15.43
N MET A 53 16.86 3.37 -14.61
CA MET A 53 17.63 4.54 -14.15
C MET A 53 18.88 4.12 -13.38
N LEU A 54 18.78 3.12 -12.52
CA LEU A 54 19.92 2.55 -11.81
C LEU A 54 20.92 1.93 -12.76
N SER A 55 20.48 1.16 -13.77
CA SER A 55 21.39 0.57 -14.76
C SER A 55 22.14 1.65 -15.56
N VAL A 56 21.44 2.70 -16.00
CA VAL A 56 22.01 3.81 -16.75
C VAL A 56 22.98 4.63 -15.91
N TRP A 57 22.73 4.77 -14.60
CA TRP A 57 23.63 5.50 -13.69
C TRP A 57 24.83 4.67 -13.21
N LEU A 58 24.64 3.38 -12.95
CA LEU A 58 25.70 2.51 -12.40
C LEU A 58 26.77 2.14 -13.43
N ILE A 59 26.37 1.89 -14.69
CA ILE A 59 27.31 1.45 -15.73
C ILE A 59 28.41 2.50 -16.00
N PRO A 60 28.11 3.79 -16.20
CA PRO A 60 29.14 4.81 -16.41
C PRO A 60 29.95 5.08 -15.15
N LEU A 61 29.34 4.95 -13.97
CA LEU A 61 30.03 5.19 -12.70
C LEU A 61 31.14 4.16 -12.46
N GLU A 62 30.89 2.88 -12.77
CA GLU A 62 31.93 1.84 -12.67
C GLU A 62 33.04 2.02 -13.70
N GLN A 63 32.71 2.49 -14.91
CA GLN A 63 33.70 2.69 -15.98
C GLN A 63 34.61 3.90 -15.76
N ASN A 64 34.11 4.94 -15.08
CA ASN A 64 34.87 6.18 -14.85
C ASN A 64 35.64 6.18 -13.51
N LEU A 65 35.58 5.10 -12.71
CA LEU A 65 36.35 5.00 -11.48
C LEU A 65 37.84 4.80 -11.81
N SER A 66 38.60 5.89 -11.79
CA SER A 66 40.06 5.84 -11.86
C SER A 66 40.61 5.04 -10.67
N PRO A 67 41.66 4.21 -10.85
CA PRO A 67 42.27 3.44 -9.76
C PRO A 67 42.85 4.29 -8.61
N GLN A 68 42.86 5.62 -8.75
CA GLN A 68 43.36 6.58 -7.77
C GLN A 68 42.25 7.36 -7.04
N SER A 69 40.99 6.91 -7.08
CA SER A 69 39.90 7.54 -6.32
C SER A 69 40.11 7.39 -4.81
N ASP A 70 39.91 8.47 -4.05
CA ASP A 70 40.03 8.49 -2.60
C ASP A 70 39.11 7.45 -1.93
N ASP A 71 39.55 6.88 -0.80
CA ASP A 71 38.78 5.87 -0.03
C ASP A 71 37.38 6.36 0.38
N PHE A 72 37.18 7.68 0.48
CA PHE A 72 35.88 8.29 0.77
C PHE A 72 34.88 8.09 -0.37
N ASP A 73 35.28 8.32 -1.63
CA ASP A 73 34.42 8.13 -2.80
C ASP A 73 34.01 6.67 -2.94
N ARG A 74 34.94 5.76 -2.66
CA ARG A 74 34.68 4.32 -2.70
C ARG A 74 33.63 3.90 -1.65
N ARG A 75 33.67 4.47 -0.44
CA ARG A 75 32.64 4.22 0.60
C ARG A 75 31.30 4.85 0.24
N ALA A 76 31.28 6.05 -0.31
CA ALA A 76 30.05 6.70 -0.75
C ALA A 76 29.34 5.89 -1.84
N ILE A 77 30.09 5.42 -2.85
CA ILE A 77 29.57 4.57 -3.92
C ILE A 77 29.05 3.24 -3.37
N SER A 78 29.80 2.61 -2.45
CA SER A 78 29.35 1.37 -1.80
C SER A 78 28.05 1.57 -1.03
N THR A 79 27.91 2.70 -0.33
CA THR A 79 26.69 3.01 0.46
C THR A 79 25.51 3.25 -0.46
N THR A 80 25.68 4.03 -1.55
CA THR A 80 24.62 4.28 -2.53
C THR A 80 24.15 2.98 -3.17
N LYS A 81 25.06 2.06 -3.56
CA LYS A 81 24.69 0.74 -4.09
C LYS A 81 23.81 -0.05 -3.12
N VAL A 82 24.18 -0.08 -1.83
CA VAL A 82 23.41 -0.80 -0.80
C VAL A 82 22.02 -0.18 -0.63
N VAL A 83 21.92 1.16 -0.59
CA VAL A 83 20.63 1.87 -0.49
C VAL A 83 19.75 1.57 -1.71
N CYS A 84 20.31 1.59 -2.92
CA CYS A 84 19.56 1.27 -4.14
C CYS A 84 19.04 -0.17 -4.15
N ILE A 85 19.86 -1.15 -3.73
CA ILE A 85 19.44 -2.56 -3.63
C ILE A 85 18.33 -2.71 -2.59
N ALA A 86 18.44 -2.04 -1.44
CA ALA A 86 17.41 -2.06 -0.40
C ALA A 86 16.09 -1.45 -0.89
N LEU A 87 16.14 -0.35 -1.64
CA LEU A 87 14.95 0.28 -2.24
C LEU A 87 14.29 -0.64 -3.29
N LEU A 88 15.07 -1.28 -4.16
CA LEU A 88 14.56 -2.26 -5.11
C LEU A 88 13.89 -3.44 -4.41
N PHE A 89 14.50 -3.97 -3.35
CA PHE A 89 13.91 -5.04 -2.56
C PHE A 89 12.57 -4.62 -1.93
N CYS A 90 12.51 -3.40 -1.40
CA CYS A 90 11.28 -2.81 -0.87
C CYS A 90 10.18 -2.71 -1.94
N LEU A 91 10.52 -2.25 -3.16
CA LEU A 91 9.58 -2.17 -4.28
C LEU A 91 9.05 -3.56 -4.68
N VAL A 92 9.91 -4.58 -4.74
CA VAL A 92 9.49 -5.95 -5.02
C VAL A 92 8.54 -6.46 -3.94
N LEU A 93 8.81 -6.21 -2.66
CA LEU A 93 7.91 -6.57 -1.56
C LEU A 93 6.55 -5.88 -1.70
N TRP A 94 6.51 -4.61 -2.09
CA TRP A 94 5.27 -3.89 -2.36
C TRP A 94 4.46 -4.52 -3.49
N VAL A 95 5.12 -4.93 -4.58
CA VAL A 95 4.46 -5.65 -5.69
C VAL A 95 3.90 -6.99 -5.21
N VAL A 96 4.68 -7.76 -4.43
CA VAL A 96 4.22 -9.04 -3.86
C VAL A 96 3.01 -8.83 -2.96
N LEU A 97 3.02 -7.82 -2.09
CA LEU A 97 1.87 -7.49 -1.24
C LEU A 97 0.65 -7.07 -2.06
N GLY A 98 0.84 -6.31 -3.15
CA GLY A 98 -0.23 -5.94 -4.08
C GLY A 98 -0.85 -7.16 -4.78
N VAL A 99 -0.02 -8.11 -5.23
CA VAL A 99 -0.48 -9.38 -5.83
C VAL A 99 -1.20 -10.24 -4.79
N LEU A 100 -0.70 -10.33 -3.56
CA LEU A 100 -1.34 -11.06 -2.47
C LEU A 100 -2.71 -10.45 -2.11
N LEU A 101 -2.82 -9.12 -2.10
CA LEU A 101 -4.08 -8.42 -1.90
C LEU A 101 -5.07 -8.77 -3.03
N LEU A 102 -4.65 -8.63 -4.29
CA LEU A 102 -5.47 -8.98 -5.45
C LEU A 102 -5.93 -10.44 -5.38
N TYR A 103 -5.00 -11.37 -5.14
CA TYR A 103 -5.29 -12.79 -5.02
C TYR A 103 -6.24 -13.10 -3.86
N GLY A 104 -6.05 -12.45 -2.71
CA GLY A 104 -6.94 -12.55 -1.54
C GLY A 104 -8.35 -12.10 -1.86
N VAL A 105 -8.49 -11.01 -2.62
CA VAL A 105 -9.78 -10.47 -3.07
C VAL A 105 -10.44 -11.41 -4.09
N TYR A 106 -9.70 -11.94 -5.08
CA TYR A 106 -10.23 -12.90 -6.06
C TYR A 106 -10.68 -14.21 -5.42
N LYS A 107 -9.90 -14.74 -4.47
CA LYS A 107 -10.20 -16.01 -3.79
C LYS A 107 -11.11 -15.83 -2.56
N LYS A 108 -11.54 -14.61 -2.26
CA LYS A 108 -12.28 -14.23 -1.04
C LYS A 108 -11.63 -14.78 0.25
N ARG A 109 -10.30 -14.84 0.29
CA ARG A 109 -9.55 -15.37 1.44
C ARG A 109 -9.01 -14.24 2.31
N ARG A 110 -9.61 -14.11 3.49
CA ARG A 110 -9.29 -13.09 4.49
C ARG A 110 -7.84 -13.11 4.93
N ALA A 111 -7.27 -14.30 5.15
CA ALA A 111 -5.89 -14.47 5.63
C ALA A 111 -4.83 -13.83 4.72
N LEU A 112 -5.05 -13.81 3.40
CA LEU A 112 -4.12 -13.25 2.42
C LEU A 112 -4.11 -11.71 2.39
N MET A 113 -5.20 -11.08 2.84
CA MET A 113 -5.32 -9.62 2.89
C MET A 113 -4.68 -9.03 4.16
N TRP A 114 -4.49 -9.84 5.20
CA TRP A 114 -3.90 -9.43 6.47
C TRP A 114 -2.52 -8.77 6.36
N PRO A 115 -1.51 -9.37 5.70
CA PRO A 115 -0.18 -8.77 5.62
C PRO A 115 -0.20 -7.40 4.93
N TYR A 116 -1.02 -7.22 3.89
CA TYR A 116 -1.17 -5.93 3.22
C TYR A 116 -1.71 -4.85 4.17
N MET A 117 -2.72 -5.18 4.98
CA MET A 117 -3.28 -4.21 5.95
C MET A 117 -2.26 -3.82 7.02
N VAL A 118 -1.52 -4.78 7.57
CA VAL A 118 -0.49 -4.51 8.59
C VAL A 118 0.58 -3.58 8.04
N VAL A 119 1.11 -3.89 6.85
CA VAL A 119 2.12 -3.04 6.20
C VAL A 119 1.54 -1.67 5.85
N GLY A 120 0.29 -1.61 5.38
CA GLY A 120 -0.40 -0.35 5.09
C GLY A 120 -0.54 0.56 6.32
N VAL A 121 -0.95 0.00 7.47
CA VAL A 121 -1.05 0.75 8.74
C VAL A 121 0.33 1.20 9.22
N MET A 122 1.35 0.34 9.14
CA MET A 122 2.72 0.73 9.48
C MET A 122 3.23 1.87 8.59
N ASN A 123 3.00 1.80 7.28
CA ASN A 123 3.38 2.85 6.35
C ASN A 123 2.65 4.18 6.65
N LEU A 124 1.39 4.10 7.07
CA LEU A 124 0.61 5.26 7.48
C LEU A 124 1.19 5.93 8.73
N LEU A 125 1.62 5.15 9.73
CA LEU A 125 2.30 5.66 10.93
C LEU A 125 3.63 6.32 10.57
N ILE A 126 4.43 5.69 9.70
CA ILE A 126 5.71 6.26 9.23
C ILE A 126 5.48 7.58 8.51
N THR A 127 4.50 7.63 7.60
CA THR A 127 4.18 8.85 6.82
C THR A 127 3.68 9.96 7.73
N THR A 128 2.89 9.62 8.76
CA THR A 128 2.43 10.58 9.76
C THR A 128 3.61 11.13 10.57
N GLY A 129 4.54 10.26 10.98
CA GLY A 129 5.77 10.67 11.66
C GLY A 129 6.64 11.60 10.79
N LEU A 130 6.79 11.28 9.50
CA LEU A 130 7.47 12.15 8.54
C LEU A 130 6.79 13.52 8.41
N LEU A 131 5.46 13.55 8.33
CA LEU A 131 4.72 14.82 8.27
C LEU A 131 4.98 15.68 9.51
N VAL A 132 4.95 15.10 10.71
CA VAL A 132 5.25 15.79 11.97
C VAL A 132 6.70 16.29 11.98
N PHE A 133 7.64 15.47 11.53
CA PHE A 133 9.05 15.84 11.42
C PHE A 133 9.24 17.05 10.48
N TYR A 134 8.67 17.00 9.28
CA TYR A 134 8.73 18.13 8.33
C TYR A 134 8.05 19.38 8.86
N ALA A 135 6.92 19.25 9.56
CA ALA A 135 6.24 20.36 10.21
C ALA A 135 7.08 21.02 11.32
N SER A 136 7.89 20.23 12.04
CA SER A 136 8.77 20.72 13.10
C SER A 136 10.10 21.27 12.57
N SER A 137 10.48 20.95 11.33
CA SER A 137 11.75 21.37 10.75
C SER A 137 11.73 22.86 10.38
N VAL A 138 12.85 23.56 10.65
CA VAL A 138 12.99 25.01 10.43
C VAL A 138 12.85 25.39 8.94
N ASN A 139 13.17 24.46 8.04
CA ASN A 139 12.98 24.61 6.60
C ASN A 139 11.67 23.93 6.17
N ALA A 140 10.54 24.44 6.68
CA ALA A 140 9.22 23.94 6.31
C ALA A 140 8.97 24.14 4.81
N GLN A 141 9.24 23.09 4.02
CA GLN A 141 8.88 23.03 2.61
C GLN A 141 7.36 22.78 2.53
N ILE A 142 6.59 23.87 2.54
CA ILE A 142 5.11 23.85 2.51
C ILE A 142 4.58 22.93 1.40
N ALA A 143 5.25 22.91 0.23
CA ALA A 143 4.91 22.02 -0.87
C ALA A 143 4.98 20.53 -0.47
N ASN A 144 6.04 20.09 0.21
CA ASN A 144 6.18 18.70 0.66
C ASN A 144 5.16 18.35 1.73
N MET A 145 4.86 19.25 2.65
CA MET A 145 3.82 19.03 3.64
C MET A 145 2.45 18.83 2.99
N PHE A 146 2.11 19.67 2.02
CA PHE A 146 0.84 19.54 1.28
C PHE A 146 0.76 18.20 0.55
N ILE A 147 1.84 17.81 -0.15
CA ILE A 147 1.93 16.51 -0.83
C ILE A 147 1.76 15.36 0.18
N LEU A 148 2.44 15.40 1.33
CA LEU A 148 2.33 14.37 2.36
C LEU A 148 0.92 14.27 2.95
N ILE A 149 0.21 15.39 3.13
CA ILE A 149 -1.19 15.39 3.58
C ILE A 149 -2.09 14.71 2.56
N VAL A 150 -1.91 14.99 1.27
CA VAL A 150 -2.68 14.34 0.20
C VAL A 150 -2.38 12.84 0.15
N ILE A 151 -1.11 12.45 0.29
CA ILE A 151 -0.70 11.04 0.35
C ILE A 151 -1.34 10.34 1.55
N LEU A 152 -1.33 10.96 2.74
CA LEU A 152 -1.96 10.41 3.93
C LEU A 152 -3.47 10.24 3.78
N ALA A 153 -4.16 11.24 3.22
CA ALA A 153 -5.59 11.16 2.98
C ALA A 153 -5.94 10.03 1.99
N LEU A 154 -5.16 9.92 0.91
CA LEU A 154 -5.30 8.82 -0.05
C LEU A 154 -5.03 7.48 0.64
N GLN A 155 -3.96 7.37 1.42
CA GLN A 155 -3.60 6.11 2.09
C GLN A 155 -4.64 5.68 3.12
N LEU A 156 -5.17 6.61 3.92
CA LEU A 156 -6.30 6.36 4.82
C LEU A 156 -7.50 5.82 4.05
N TRP A 157 -7.85 6.48 2.95
CA TRP A 157 -8.96 6.10 2.08
C TRP A 157 -8.79 4.67 1.52
N LEU A 158 -7.61 4.38 0.98
CA LEU A 158 -7.27 3.06 0.44
C LEU A 158 -7.34 1.96 1.51
N ILE A 159 -6.81 2.21 2.70
CA ILE A 159 -6.82 1.26 3.83
C ILE A 159 -8.27 1.02 4.29
N LEU A 160 -9.08 2.07 4.38
CA LEU A 160 -10.47 1.98 4.83
C LEU A 160 -11.31 1.10 3.90
N HIS A 161 -11.12 1.18 2.58
CA HIS A 161 -11.75 0.27 1.62
C HIS A 161 -11.34 -1.19 1.84
N VAL A 162 -10.04 -1.46 2.03
CA VAL A 162 -9.53 -2.81 2.26
C VAL A 162 -10.02 -3.37 3.59
N VAL A 163 -10.03 -2.57 4.66
CA VAL A 163 -10.55 -2.96 5.98
C VAL A 163 -12.06 -3.25 5.91
N SER A 164 -12.83 -2.41 5.22
CA SER A 164 -14.27 -2.64 5.03
C SER A 164 -14.53 -3.95 4.30
N LEU A 165 -13.76 -4.25 3.25
CA LEU A 165 -13.88 -5.51 2.50
C LEU A 165 -13.45 -6.71 3.35
N TYR A 166 -12.39 -6.56 4.13
CA TYR A 166 -11.90 -7.56 5.07
C TYR A 166 -12.93 -7.92 6.14
N GLN A 167 -13.65 -6.93 6.68
CA GLN A 167 -14.74 -7.14 7.63
C GLN A 167 -15.92 -7.85 6.97
N LYS A 168 -16.28 -7.46 5.74
CA LYS A 168 -17.37 -8.09 4.98
C LYS A 168 -17.13 -9.59 4.79
N PHE A 169 -15.93 -10.00 4.35
CA PHE A 169 -15.60 -11.41 4.19
C PHE A 169 -15.65 -12.20 5.51
N GLY A 170 -15.26 -11.59 6.63
CA GLY A 170 -15.35 -12.23 7.94
C GLY A 170 -16.79 -12.43 8.44
N ILE A 171 -17.76 -11.65 7.97
CA ILE A 171 -19.19 -11.85 8.28
C ILE A 171 -19.76 -12.98 7.42
N GLU A 172 -19.43 -12.97 6.12
CA GLU A 172 -19.88 -14.01 5.18
C GLU A 172 -19.37 -15.40 5.62
N GLU A 173 -18.08 -15.51 5.98
CA GLU A 173 -17.46 -16.77 6.44
C GLU A 173 -18.18 -17.36 7.65
N ARG A 174 -18.47 -16.55 8.68
CA ARG A 174 -19.21 -17.01 9.87
C ARG A 174 -20.64 -17.44 9.57
N ALA A 175 -21.31 -16.75 8.63
CA ALA A 175 -22.66 -17.13 8.23
C ALA A 175 -22.68 -18.50 7.54
N TYR A 176 -21.66 -18.81 6.73
CA TYR A 176 -21.51 -20.13 6.13
C TYR A 176 -21.21 -21.22 7.16
N GLU A 177 -20.31 -20.96 8.12
CA GLU A 177 -20.02 -21.89 9.22
C GLU A 177 -21.28 -22.22 10.04
N GLN A 178 -22.10 -21.22 10.35
CA GLN A 178 -23.37 -21.42 11.07
C GLN A 178 -24.38 -22.22 10.25
N GLN A 179 -24.47 -22.00 8.93
CA GLN A 179 -25.34 -22.77 8.05
C GLN A 179 -24.93 -24.24 7.95
N GLN A 180 -23.62 -24.52 7.96
CA GLN A 180 -23.10 -25.88 7.96
C GLN A 180 -23.42 -26.60 9.27
N GLN A 181 -23.25 -25.93 10.41
CA GLN A 181 -23.62 -26.49 11.72
C GLN A 181 -25.10 -26.84 11.82
N GLN A 182 -25.99 -26.00 11.25
CA GLN A 182 -27.44 -26.28 11.23
C GLN A 182 -27.85 -27.42 10.30
N GLN A 183 -27.00 -27.85 9.37
CA GLN A 183 -27.27 -29.00 8.49
C GLN A 183 -26.82 -30.33 9.09
N GLU A 184 -25.99 -30.27 10.14
CA GLU A 184 -25.48 -31.46 10.83
C GLU A 184 -26.34 -31.87 12.04
N GLU A 185 -27.23 -30.99 12.51
CA GLU A 185 -28.25 -31.25 13.56
C GLU A 185 -29.57 -31.78 12.98
#